data_AF-J9SKN1-F1
#
_entry.id   AF-J9SKN1-F1
#
_cell.length_a   1.000
_cell.length_b   1.000
_cell.length_c   1.000
_cell.angle_alpha   90.00
_cell.angle_beta   90.00
_cell.angle_gamma   90.00
#
_symmetry.space_group_name_H-M   'P 1'
#
loop_
_entity.id
_entity.type
_entity.pdbx_description
1 polymer ?
#
loop_
_entity_poly.entity_id
_entity_poly.type
_entity_poly.pdbx_seq_one_letter_code
_entity_poly.pdbx_strand_id
1 'polypeptide(L)'
;METRRAEERAKLERRLEAELRVMEANEANIAEFLQADSELAAAEAELRVITERSAKAKATALAAIAERVGSVSGAADLVEISAAKAKTLLREAGLSVATKKATPSAEPTPNPVAPDAATDETRAEPSDPAVMSA
;
A
#
# COMPACT_ATOMS: atom_id res chain seq x y z
N MET A 1 -31.74 -80.23 7.86
CA MET A 1 -30.33 -79.77 7.70
C MET A 1 -30.18 -78.82 6.53
N GLU A 2 -30.85 -79.06 5.39
CA GLU A 2 -30.76 -78.20 4.19
C GLU A 2 -31.42 -76.82 4.37
N THR A 3 -32.54 -76.73 5.07
CA THR A 3 -33.23 -75.46 5.35
C THR A 3 -32.38 -74.49 6.17
N ARG A 4 -31.71 -74.96 7.23
CA ARG A 4 -30.79 -74.15 8.03
C ARG A 4 -29.60 -73.60 7.22
N ARG A 5 -29.05 -74.40 6.29
CA ARG A 5 -27.98 -73.96 5.39
C ARG A 5 -28.46 -72.90 4.40
N ALA A 6 -29.70 -73.01 3.90
CA ALA A 6 -30.30 -72.01 3.02
C ALA A 6 -30.57 -70.70 3.76
N GLU A 7 -31.07 -70.76 4.99
CA GLU A 7 -31.30 -69.59 5.84
C GLU A 7 -29.99 -68.86 6.19
N GLU A 8 -28.92 -69.60 6.50
CA GLU A 8 -27.59 -69.03 6.76
C GLU A 8 -27.02 -68.33 5.52
N ARG A 9 -27.17 -68.92 4.33
CA ARG A 9 -26.75 -68.30 3.07
C ARG A 9 -27.52 -67.00 2.79
N ALA A 10 -28.84 -67.03 2.91
CA ALA A 10 -29.67 -65.83 2.71
C ALA A 10 -29.32 -64.71 3.72
N LYS A 11 -28.94 -65.08 4.94
CA LYS A 11 -28.48 -64.11 5.95
C LYS A 11 -27.11 -63.50 5.58
N LEU A 12 -26.20 -64.30 5.04
CA LEU A 12 -24.90 -63.81 4.57
C LEU A 12 -25.03 -62.92 3.34
N GLU A 13 -25.88 -63.28 2.38
CA GLU A 13 -26.15 -62.48 1.19
C GLU A 13 -26.71 -61.11 1.56
N ARG A 14 -27.71 -61.04 2.44
CA ARG A 14 -28.25 -59.76 2.93
C ARG A 14 -27.21 -58.91 3.66
N ARG A 15 -26.30 -59.54 4.40
CA ARG A 15 -25.19 -58.83 5.07
C ARG A 15 -24.20 -58.29 4.06
N LEU A 16 -23.84 -59.09 3.06
CA LEU A 16 -22.93 -58.68 1.99
C LEU A 16 -23.53 -57.53 1.18
N GLU A 17 -24.82 -57.60 0.83
CA GLU A 17 -25.51 -56.50 0.14
C GLU A 17 -25.54 -55.21 0.97
N ALA A 18 -25.78 -55.32 2.28
CA ALA A 18 -25.75 -54.15 3.16
C ALA A 18 -24.34 -53.55 3.25
N GLU A 19 -23.31 -54.39 3.34
CA GLU A 19 -21.91 -53.97 3.38
C GLU A 19 -21.48 -53.30 2.07
N LEU A 20 -21.86 -53.86 0.92
CA LEU A 20 -21.59 -53.25 -0.39
C LEU A 20 -22.24 -51.86 -0.52
N ARG A 21 -23.49 -51.70 -0.06
CA ARG A 21 -24.14 -50.38 -0.08
C ARG A 21 -23.44 -49.36 0.81
N VAL A 22 -22.92 -49.79 1.96
CA VAL A 22 -22.13 -48.92 2.84
C VAL A 22 -20.81 -48.54 2.17
N MET A 23 -20.15 -49.50 1.50
CA MET A 23 -18.91 -49.24 0.77
C MET A 23 -19.13 -48.25 -0.38
N GLU A 24 -20.18 -48.42 -1.18
CA GLU A 24 -20.54 -47.50 -2.28
C GLU A 24 -20.82 -46.09 -1.74
N ALA A 25 -21.59 -45.98 -0.66
CA ALA A 25 -21.86 -44.68 -0.02
C ALA A 25 -20.58 -44.04 0.52
N ASN A 26 -19.69 -44.83 1.13
CA ASN A 26 -18.40 -44.33 1.62
C ASN A 26 -17.49 -43.87 0.48
N GLU A 27 -17.44 -44.60 -0.63
CA GLU A 27 -16.66 -44.20 -1.81
C GLU A 27 -17.18 -42.88 -2.39
N ALA A 28 -18.50 -42.73 -2.52
CA ALA A 28 -19.11 -41.48 -2.95
C ALA A 28 -18.77 -40.31 -2.01
N ASN A 29 -18.84 -40.52 -0.70
CA ASN A 29 -18.50 -39.50 0.30
C ASN A 29 -17.01 -39.12 0.23
N ILE A 30 -16.12 -40.09 0.02
CA ILE A 30 -14.68 -39.83 -0.12
C ILE A 30 -14.41 -39.03 -1.41
N ALA A 31 -15.07 -39.39 -2.51
CA ALA A 31 -14.93 -38.66 -3.77
C ALA A 31 -15.40 -37.20 -3.63
N GLU A 32 -16.55 -36.97 -2.97
CA GLU A 32 -17.06 -35.63 -2.69
C GLU A 32 -16.10 -34.84 -1.80
N PHE A 33 -15.57 -35.45 -0.75
CA PHE A 33 -14.59 -34.82 0.13
C PHE A 33 -13.32 -34.41 -0.63
N LEU A 34 -12.77 -35.31 -1.46
CA LEU A 34 -11.57 -35.01 -2.24
C LEU A 34 -11.80 -33.93 -3.30
N GLN A 35 -12.98 -33.91 -3.90
CA GLN A 35 -13.36 -32.85 -4.83
C GLN A 35 -13.44 -31.50 -4.09
N ALA A 36 -14.10 -31.44 -2.94
CA ALA A 36 -14.22 -30.22 -2.14
C ALA A 36 -12.85 -29.72 -1.67
N ASP A 37 -11.94 -30.61 -1.27
CA ASP A 37 -10.56 -30.25 -0.89
C ASP A 37 -9.79 -29.65 -2.08
N SER A 38 -9.94 -30.23 -3.27
CA SER A 38 -9.35 -29.69 -4.50
C SER A 38 -9.91 -28.31 -4.87
N GLU A 39 -11.22 -28.10 -4.72
CA GLU A 39 -11.87 -26.81 -4.97
C GLU A 39 -11.42 -25.75 -3.96
N LEU A 40 -11.25 -26.13 -2.70
CA LEU A 40 -10.71 -25.26 -1.65
C LEU A 40 -9.27 -24.86 -1.96
N ALA A 41 -8.41 -25.81 -2.33
CA ALA A 41 -7.03 -25.53 -2.73
C ALA A 41 -6.95 -24.58 -3.94
N ALA A 42 -7.86 -24.74 -4.92
CA ALA A 42 -7.96 -23.83 -6.06
C ALA A 42 -8.39 -22.43 -5.63
N ALA A 43 -9.40 -22.30 -4.77
CA ALA A 43 -9.88 -21.03 -4.26
C ALA A 43 -8.80 -20.30 -3.43
N GLU A 44 -8.01 -21.02 -2.64
CA GLU A 44 -6.88 -20.45 -1.90
C GLU A 44 -5.80 -19.90 -2.84
N ALA A 45 -5.48 -20.63 -3.91
CA ALA A 45 -4.53 -20.16 -4.92
C ALA A 45 -5.02 -18.89 -5.62
N GLU A 46 -6.31 -18.82 -5.97
CA GLU A 46 -6.92 -17.62 -6.55
C GLU A 46 -6.89 -16.43 -5.58
N LEU A 47 -7.22 -16.67 -4.30
CA LEU A 47 -7.17 -15.62 -3.28
C LEU A 47 -5.75 -15.08 -3.10
N ARG A 48 -4.73 -15.94 -3.16
CA ARG A 48 -3.33 -15.53 -3.14
C ARG A 48 -2.99 -14.62 -4.33
N VAL A 49 -3.40 -14.97 -5.54
CA VAL A 49 -3.19 -14.15 -6.73
C VAL A 49 -3.88 -12.78 -6.60
N ILE A 50 -5.13 -12.76 -6.13
CA ILE A 50 -5.89 -11.52 -5.93
C ILE A 50 -5.23 -10.64 -4.87
N THR A 51 -4.80 -11.22 -3.75
CA THR A 51 -4.15 -10.48 -2.67
C THR A 51 -2.82 -9.88 -3.13
N GLU A 52 -1.96 -10.65 -3.80
CA GLU A 52 -0.70 -10.17 -4.39
C GLU A 52 -0.94 -9.04 -5.41
N ARG A 53 -1.91 -9.21 -6.31
CA ARG A 53 -2.28 -8.18 -7.31
C ARG A 53 -2.80 -6.91 -6.63
N SER A 54 -3.66 -7.05 -5.62
CA SER A 54 -4.23 -5.91 -4.90
C SER A 54 -3.18 -5.17 -4.06
N ALA A 55 -2.22 -5.88 -3.46
CA ALA A 55 -1.11 -5.29 -2.74
C ALA A 55 -0.23 -4.45 -3.69
N LYS A 56 0.12 -5.01 -4.86
CA LYS A 56 0.88 -4.28 -5.88
C LYS A 56 0.13 -3.05 -6.41
N ALA A 57 -1.17 -3.17 -6.66
CA ALA A 57 -2.01 -2.05 -7.10
C ALA A 57 -2.06 -0.93 -6.05
N LYS A 58 -2.25 -1.29 -4.76
CA LYS A 58 -2.22 -0.35 -3.63
C LYS A 58 -0.87 0.36 -3.52
N ALA A 59 0.24 -0.38 -3.61
CA ALA A 59 1.57 0.21 -3.55
C ALA A 59 1.85 1.14 -4.74
N THR A 60 1.38 0.78 -5.94
CA THR A 60 1.52 1.62 -7.15
C THR A 60 0.73 2.92 -7.02
N ALA A 61 -0.53 2.85 -6.54
CA ALA A 61 -1.34 4.04 -6.28
C ALA A 61 -0.70 4.93 -5.22
N LEU A 62 -0.22 4.34 -4.12
CA LEU A 62 0.48 5.05 -3.07
C LEU A 62 1.77 5.74 -3.58
N ALA A 63 2.53 5.08 -4.45
CA ALA A 63 3.72 5.66 -5.08
C ALA A 63 3.35 6.88 -5.94
N ALA A 64 2.31 6.77 -6.76
CA ALA A 64 1.83 7.89 -7.59
C ALA A 64 1.34 9.08 -6.75
N ILE A 65 0.68 8.84 -5.62
CA ILE A 65 0.29 9.91 -4.69
C ILE A 65 1.54 10.53 -4.06
N ALA A 66 2.49 9.71 -3.62
CA ALA A 66 3.74 10.18 -3.00
C ALA A 66 4.60 11.01 -3.95
N GLU A 67 4.63 10.70 -5.26
CA GLU A 67 5.31 11.52 -6.27
C GLU A 67 4.65 12.89 -6.45
N ARG A 68 3.32 12.94 -6.43
CA ARG A 68 2.55 14.20 -6.54
C ARG A 68 2.70 15.06 -5.30
N VAL A 69 2.63 14.44 -4.12
CA VAL A 69 2.75 15.12 -2.82
C VAL A 69 4.22 15.44 -2.48
N GLY A 70 5.17 14.70 -3.06
CA GLY A 70 6.61 14.82 -2.77
C GLY A 70 7.06 14.10 -1.49
N SER A 71 6.15 13.41 -0.77
CA SER A 71 6.45 12.68 0.46
C SER A 71 5.61 11.41 0.58
N VAL A 72 6.26 10.32 0.98
CA VAL A 72 5.59 9.04 1.33
C VAL A 72 4.75 9.18 2.60
N SER A 73 5.16 10.01 3.57
CA SER A 73 4.33 10.22 4.77
C SER A 73 3.07 11.01 4.45
N GLY A 74 3.19 12.08 3.64
CA GLY A 74 2.03 12.87 3.23
C GLY A 74 1.04 12.06 2.39
N ALA A 75 1.54 11.15 1.54
CA ALA A 75 0.67 10.19 0.84
C ALA A 75 -0.01 9.21 1.80
N ALA A 76 0.70 8.74 2.84
CA ALA A 76 0.15 7.85 3.85
C ALA A 76 -0.98 8.50 4.65
N ASP A 77 -0.82 9.79 5.01
CA ASP A 77 -1.83 10.56 5.72
C ASP A 77 -3.11 10.73 4.86
N LEU A 78 -2.97 10.98 3.55
CA LEU A 78 -4.10 11.11 2.62
C LEU A 78 -4.90 9.82 2.40
N VAL A 79 -4.26 8.66 2.56
CA VAL A 79 -4.92 7.34 2.44
C VAL A 79 -5.14 6.69 3.81
N GLU A 80 -5.05 7.48 4.89
CA GLU A 80 -5.36 7.10 6.28
C GLU A 80 -4.62 5.84 6.76
N ILE A 81 -3.33 5.72 6.40
CA ILE A 81 -2.46 4.66 6.91
C ILE A 81 -1.20 5.25 7.55
N SER A 82 -0.56 4.47 8.43
CA SER A 82 0.71 4.92 9.01
C SER A 82 1.81 5.00 7.96
N ALA A 83 2.70 5.98 8.09
CA ALA A 83 3.87 6.13 7.22
C ALA A 83 4.77 4.87 7.22
N ALA A 84 4.84 4.13 8.33
CA ALA A 84 5.55 2.86 8.40
C ALA A 84 4.90 1.80 7.48
N LYS A 85 3.57 1.68 7.52
CA LYS A 85 2.81 0.77 6.65
C LYS A 85 2.96 1.16 5.18
N ALA A 86 2.89 2.45 4.87
CA ALA A 86 3.13 2.97 3.52
C ALA A 86 4.53 2.60 2.99
N LYS A 87 5.58 2.83 3.79
CA LYS A 87 6.96 2.47 3.41
C LYS A 87 7.13 0.95 3.21
N THR A 88 6.54 0.15 4.08
CA THR A 88 6.57 -1.31 3.95
C THR A 88 5.87 -1.78 2.66
N LEU A 89 4.68 -1.25 2.36
CA LEU A 89 3.94 -1.59 1.13
C LEU A 89 4.74 -1.25 -0.14
N LEU A 90 5.40 -0.09 -0.17
CA LEU A 90 6.27 0.29 -1.28
C LEU A 90 7.47 -0.66 -1.42
N ARG A 91 8.13 -0.98 -0.31
CA ARG A 91 9.28 -1.90 -0.30
C ARG A 91 8.90 -3.30 -0.74
N GLU A 92 7.80 -3.84 -0.23
CA GLU A 92 7.28 -5.17 -0.61
C GLU A 92 6.92 -5.25 -2.09
N ALA A 93 6.44 -4.14 -2.66
CA ALA A 93 6.17 -4.03 -4.09
C ALA A 93 7.42 -3.72 -4.94
N GLY A 94 8.61 -3.57 -4.33
CA GLY A 94 9.84 -3.20 -5.02
C GLY A 94 9.86 -1.78 -5.58
N LEU A 95 8.98 -0.91 -5.07
CA LEU A 95 8.83 0.47 -5.52
C LEU A 95 9.63 1.42 -4.63
N SER A 96 10.41 2.29 -5.24
CA SER A 96 11.06 3.42 -4.56
C SER A 96 10.52 4.73 -5.14
N VAL A 97 10.03 5.61 -4.27
CA VAL A 97 9.59 6.95 -4.68
C VAL A 97 10.77 7.91 -4.57
N ALA A 98 11.16 8.52 -5.68
CA ALA A 98 12.11 9.64 -5.65
C ALA A 98 11.40 10.85 -5.05
N THR A 99 11.59 11.09 -3.76
CA THR A 99 11.06 12.29 -3.13
C THR A 99 11.77 13.51 -3.71
N LYS A 100 11.00 14.45 -4.24
CA LYS A 100 11.54 15.77 -4.58
C LYS A 100 12.06 16.34 -3.26
N LYS A 101 13.39 16.46 -3.14
CA LYS A 101 14.01 17.14 -2.01
C LYS A 101 13.34 18.50 -1.94
N ALA A 102 12.54 18.74 -0.91
CA ALA A 102 12.00 20.05 -0.65
C ALA A 102 13.22 20.94 -0.40
N THR A 103 13.63 21.69 -1.41
CA THR A 103 14.49 22.84 -1.20
C THR A 103 13.66 23.74 -0.28
N PRO A 104 14.09 24.00 0.96
CA PRO A 104 13.42 25.04 1.74
C PRO A 104 13.56 26.30 0.91
N SER A 105 12.42 26.82 0.43
CA SER A 105 12.37 28.12 -0.21
C SER A 105 12.79 29.11 0.87
N ALA A 106 14.07 29.50 0.85
CA ALA A 106 14.53 30.65 1.59
C ALA A 106 13.76 31.84 1.01
N GLU A 107 12.70 32.26 1.69
CA GLU A 107 12.21 33.62 1.53
C GLU A 107 13.39 34.56 1.76
N PRO A 108 13.81 35.38 0.79
CA PRO A 108 14.73 36.45 1.07
C PRO A 108 13.92 37.50 1.80
N THR A 109 14.11 37.61 3.12
CA THR A 109 13.72 38.81 3.85
C THR A 109 14.39 40.01 3.17
N PRO A 110 13.64 41.00 2.65
CA PRO A 110 14.25 42.24 2.26
C PRO A 110 14.53 43.01 3.54
N ASN A 111 15.79 42.99 4.01
CA ASN A 111 16.26 43.98 4.96
C ASN A 111 16.29 45.34 4.25
N PRO A 112 15.52 46.36 4.69
CA PRO A 112 15.81 47.72 4.29
C PRO A 112 17.05 48.18 5.07
N VAL A 113 18.07 48.52 4.30
CA VAL A 113 19.35 49.07 4.71
C VAL A 113 19.14 50.33 5.57
N ALA A 114 19.74 50.33 6.76
CA ALA A 114 19.94 51.54 7.54
C ALA A 114 21.02 52.41 6.85
N PRO A 115 20.81 53.71 6.63
CA PRO A 115 21.89 54.58 6.18
C PRO A 115 22.64 55.10 7.41
N ASP A 116 23.94 54.76 7.52
CA ASP A 116 24.87 55.49 8.38
C ASP A 116 26.04 56.06 7.58
N ALA A 117 26.21 57.37 7.78
CA ALA A 117 27.25 58.33 7.49
C ALA A 117 28.32 58.12 6.40
N ALA A 118 28.50 59.16 5.57
CA ALA A 118 29.83 59.62 5.16
C ALA A 118 29.83 61.16 4.96
N THR A 119 30.78 61.83 5.63
CA THR A 119 30.98 63.28 5.66
C THR A 119 32.12 63.69 4.73
N ASP A 120 31.99 64.92 4.21
CA ASP A 120 33.06 65.89 3.93
C ASP A 120 33.83 65.80 2.59
N GLU A 121 33.52 66.74 1.69
CA GLU A 121 34.50 67.32 0.78
C GLU A 121 34.49 68.85 0.93
N THR A 122 35.66 69.40 1.25
CA THR A 122 35.96 70.81 1.43
C THR A 122 36.45 71.44 0.13
N ARG A 123 36.01 72.68 -0.15
CA ARG A 123 36.83 73.88 -0.53
C ARG A 123 36.27 74.70 -1.70
N ALA A 124 35.83 75.93 -1.41
CA ALA A 124 36.44 77.21 -1.83
C ALA A 124 35.45 78.39 -1.67
N GLU A 125 35.77 79.32 -0.75
CA GLU A 125 35.28 80.72 -0.70
C GLU A 125 35.84 81.56 -1.89
N PRO A 126 35.48 82.85 -2.14
CA PRO A 126 34.91 83.85 -1.20
C PRO A 126 33.87 84.86 -1.77
N SER A 127 33.44 85.76 -0.88
CA SER A 127 33.10 87.19 -1.12
C SER A 127 31.67 87.62 -1.45
N ASP A 128 31.06 88.26 -0.45
CA ASP A 128 30.04 89.32 -0.52
C ASP A 128 30.55 90.52 -1.36
N PRO A 129 29.68 91.22 -2.12
CA PRO A 129 29.23 92.52 -1.63
C PRO A 129 27.77 92.88 -1.95
N ALA A 130 27.08 93.37 -0.91
CA ALA A 130 26.17 94.53 -0.88
C ALA A 130 25.63 95.09 -2.21
N VAL A 131 24.30 95.07 -2.37
CA VAL A 131 23.56 96.09 -3.14
C VAL A 131 22.25 96.44 -2.42
N MET A 132 22.18 97.70 -1.98
CA MET A 132 21.00 98.41 -1.49
C MET A 132 19.99 98.68 -2.62
N SER A 133 18.84 99.24 -2.19
CA SER A 133 17.91 100.10 -2.94
C SER A 133 16.62 99.38 -3.36
N ALA A 134 15.42 99.93 -3.15
CA ALA A 134 14.99 101.27 -2.72
C ALA A 134 13.62 101.19 -2.03
#